data_AF-A3CTZ2-F1
#
_entry.id   AF-A3CTZ2-F1
#
_cell.length_a   1.000
_cell.length_b   1.000
_cell.length_c   1.000
_cell.angle_alpha   90.00
_cell.angle_beta   90.00
_cell.angle_gamma   90.00
#
_symmetry.space_group_name_H-M   'P 1'
#
loop_
_entity.id
_entity.type
_entity.pdbx_description
1 polymer ?
#
loop_
_entity_poly.entity_id
_entity_poly.type
_entity_poly.pdbx_seq_one_letter_code
_entity_poly.pdbx_strand_id
1 'polypeptide(L)'
;MKKPRVPGTYLIVFIVAVISIAVIATAAPQSGTFTSGEPGMPGLSEPLEIYPNNLSHADISGSRIVYSDYRNGNWDIFLFNHTSGREYQLTNDSYDQMNPTISCDLVAWYDNSTGAWDLVLLKLHGDDAAYQVCTGPDQGRPGCPAGVVCFPTTTTTTTPTPGPGPGNCSCTADFTWSPQSPAVNATVNFTGNATVDGDCSVRTWAWSFGDGATASGQDVTHNYTSEGTYPVRLNVTLDDGTVCNASENVTVSPLADNCSCTADFTWSPQSPAVNETIDFTDQTTVLGDCGIESWAWNFGDGATGEGGTASHAYDAAGTYTVGLNVTLDDGTACNTSSDVTIAPLPEENCSCTASIATDRDQVEPEQPVAFTGSAEVDGDCSVTGWAWDFGDGATGEGETASHAYAAAGTYTVTLVATLDDGNTCQATTDVTVTAPPEPCSCSASITTSGNSFHGEADIQGDCSVTGWSWDFGDGTTGSGQDVTHDYAAEGTYTVTLTVTLDDGNTCQATTQAFVVF
;
A
#
# COMPACT_ATOMS: atom_id res chain seq x y z
N MET A 1 69.52 -27.14 21.62
CA MET A 1 70.42 -27.83 20.65
C MET A 1 69.56 -28.27 19.46
N LYS A 2 69.93 -28.25 18.18
CA LYS A 2 71.10 -27.74 17.43
C LYS A 2 70.62 -27.52 15.96
N LYS A 3 71.12 -26.52 15.22
CA LYS A 3 70.83 -26.32 13.76
C LYS A 3 71.52 -27.39 12.89
N PRO A 4 71.12 -27.54 11.61
CA PRO A 4 72.01 -27.10 10.51
C PRO A 4 71.34 -26.18 9.45
N ARG A 5 72.07 -25.86 8.36
CA ARG A 5 71.82 -24.82 7.33
C ARG A 5 71.85 -25.38 5.89
N VAL A 6 71.26 -24.59 4.97
CA VAL A 6 71.34 -24.46 3.47
C VAL A 6 72.60 -25.00 2.75
N PRO A 7 72.55 -25.36 1.43
CA PRO A 7 72.33 -24.48 0.22
C PRO A 7 71.23 -25.00 -0.76
N GLY A 8 70.95 -24.45 -1.96
CA GLY A 8 71.36 -23.20 -2.65
C GLY A 8 71.41 -23.29 -4.22
N THR A 9 71.56 -22.13 -4.92
CA THR A 9 72.06 -21.92 -6.32
C THR A 9 71.08 -21.96 -7.54
N TYR A 10 70.92 -20.79 -8.19
CA TYR A 10 70.64 -20.40 -9.62
C TYR A 10 70.11 -21.39 -10.69
N LEU A 11 69.22 -20.95 -11.62
CA LEU A 11 69.59 -20.47 -12.99
C LEU A 11 68.39 -19.94 -13.86
N ILE A 12 68.72 -19.05 -14.80
CA ILE A 12 67.97 -18.37 -15.89
C ILE A 12 67.37 -19.35 -16.94
N VAL A 13 66.31 -18.96 -17.72
CA VAL A 13 66.18 -19.18 -19.21
C VAL A 13 64.87 -18.60 -19.84
N PHE A 14 65.08 -17.71 -20.84
CA PHE A 14 64.35 -17.38 -22.09
C PHE A 14 62.83 -17.16 -22.26
N ILE A 15 62.55 -16.14 -23.09
CA ILE A 15 61.32 -15.83 -23.84
C ILE A 15 61.43 -16.39 -25.28
N VAL A 16 60.33 -16.81 -25.93
CA VAL A 16 59.95 -16.45 -27.33
C VAL A 16 58.57 -17.04 -27.72
N ALA A 17 57.85 -16.25 -28.52
CA ALA A 17 56.43 -16.31 -28.90
C ALA A 17 55.89 -17.53 -29.69
N VAL A 18 54.55 -17.63 -29.72
CA VAL A 18 53.75 -18.22 -30.82
C VAL A 18 52.63 -17.23 -31.18
N ILE A 19 52.26 -17.16 -32.47
CA ILE A 19 51.31 -16.21 -33.07
C ILE A 19 50.08 -16.98 -33.59
N SER A 20 48.84 -16.45 -33.48
CA SER A 20 47.88 -16.27 -34.61
C SER A 20 46.37 -16.24 -34.27
N ILE A 21 45.68 -15.32 -34.97
CA ILE A 21 44.25 -15.30 -35.37
C ILE A 21 43.22 -14.80 -34.35
N ALA A 22 42.22 -14.07 -34.88
CA ALA A 22 41.35 -13.13 -34.17
C ALA A 22 39.85 -13.45 -34.30
N VAL A 23 39.04 -12.93 -33.38
CA VAL A 23 37.60 -12.68 -33.54
C VAL A 23 37.26 -11.32 -32.89
N ILE A 24 36.33 -10.58 -33.49
CA ILE A 24 35.90 -9.25 -33.06
C ILE A 24 34.88 -9.36 -31.92
N ALA A 25 35.07 -8.59 -30.85
CA ALA A 25 34.03 -8.24 -29.89
C ALA A 25 34.21 -6.78 -29.45
N THR A 26 33.17 -5.97 -29.63
CA THR A 26 33.12 -4.55 -29.23
C THR A 26 32.76 -4.43 -27.75
N ALA A 27 33.57 -3.71 -26.95
CA ALA A 27 33.20 -3.34 -25.58
C ALA A 27 33.88 -2.03 -25.13
N ALA A 28 33.04 -1.08 -24.69
CA ALA A 28 33.27 0.08 -23.81
C ALA A 28 34.49 1.04 -24.00
N PRO A 29 34.27 2.37 -24.06
CA PRO A 29 35.30 3.33 -23.69
C PRO A 29 35.60 3.23 -22.18
N GLN A 30 36.82 3.55 -21.77
CA GLN A 30 37.26 3.41 -20.37
C GLN A 30 36.67 4.49 -19.47
N SER A 31 36.02 4.09 -18.38
CA SER A 31 35.72 4.98 -17.26
C SER A 31 37.00 5.28 -16.47
N GLY A 32 37.51 6.50 -16.61
CA GLY A 32 38.59 7.00 -15.77
C GLY A 32 38.09 7.28 -14.36
N THR A 33 38.61 6.59 -13.35
CA THR A 33 38.32 6.88 -11.95
C THR A 33 39.01 8.18 -11.53
N PHE A 34 38.23 9.24 -11.32
CA PHE A 34 38.71 10.45 -10.65
C PHE A 34 38.81 10.20 -9.14
N THR A 35 39.96 10.51 -8.54
CA THR A 35 40.16 10.42 -7.09
C THR A 35 40.93 11.63 -6.58
N SER A 36 40.23 12.58 -5.96
CA SER A 36 40.67 13.29 -4.75
C SER A 36 39.68 14.41 -4.37
N GLY A 37 38.74 14.11 -3.47
CA GLY A 37 38.33 15.07 -2.44
C GLY A 37 39.25 14.91 -1.23
N GLU A 38 39.44 15.97 -0.45
CA GLU A 38 40.29 15.95 0.75
C GLU A 38 39.65 15.08 1.86
N PRO A 39 40.41 14.37 2.71
CA PRO A 39 39.84 13.47 3.73
C PRO A 39 39.13 14.26 4.84
N GLY A 40 37.82 14.48 4.67
CA GLY A 40 36.99 15.22 5.64
C GLY A 40 35.61 15.63 5.14
N MET A 41 35.38 15.69 3.82
CA MET A 41 34.05 15.95 3.24
C MET A 41 33.52 14.72 2.48
N PRO A 42 32.44 14.07 2.93
CA PRO A 42 31.74 13.04 2.15
C PRO A 42 30.88 13.70 1.07
N GLY A 43 31.52 14.30 0.06
CA GLY A 43 30.84 14.76 -1.14
C GLY A 43 30.52 13.58 -2.06
N LEU A 44 29.24 13.28 -2.27
CA LEU A 44 28.80 12.37 -3.32
C LEU A 44 29.04 13.04 -4.69
N SER A 45 30.22 12.80 -5.27
CA SER A 45 30.55 13.25 -6.62
C SER A 45 30.00 12.27 -7.67
N GLU A 46 28.69 12.29 -7.88
CA GLU A 46 28.11 11.63 -9.05
C GLU A 46 28.37 12.50 -10.29
N PRO A 47 29.02 11.98 -11.35
CA PRO A 47 29.20 12.72 -12.58
C PRO A 47 27.84 12.88 -13.26
N LEU A 48 27.41 14.12 -13.43
CA LEU A 48 26.24 14.44 -14.24
C LEU A 48 26.55 14.09 -15.71
N GLU A 49 26.01 12.98 -16.21
CA GLU A 49 26.27 12.48 -17.59
C GLU A 49 25.62 13.35 -18.68
N ILE A 50 26.11 14.59 -18.82
CA ILE A 50 25.86 15.43 -19.98
C ILE A 50 26.87 15.00 -21.06
N TYR A 51 26.47 14.10 -21.96
CA TYR A 51 27.24 13.78 -23.17
C TYR A 51 27.21 15.03 -24.09
N PRO A 52 28.33 15.79 -24.22
CA PRO A 52 29.52 15.30 -24.92
C PRO A 52 30.89 15.83 -24.41
N ASN A 53 31.97 15.40 -25.07
CA ASN A 53 33.37 15.53 -24.63
C ASN A 53 34.01 16.94 -24.71
N ASN A 54 33.25 18.05 -24.65
CA ASN A 54 33.83 19.40 -24.77
C ASN A 54 33.02 20.47 -24.03
N LEU A 55 32.73 20.22 -22.76
CA LEU A 55 32.10 21.19 -21.84
C LEU A 55 33.14 22.16 -21.27
N SER A 56 32.81 23.44 -21.12
CA SER A 56 33.70 24.42 -20.46
C SER A 56 32.93 25.51 -19.71
N HIS A 57 33.58 26.10 -18.70
CA HIS A 57 33.07 27.23 -17.91
C HIS A 57 31.65 27.02 -17.37
N ALA A 58 31.50 26.02 -16.50
CA ALA A 58 30.24 25.78 -15.80
C ALA A 58 30.12 26.70 -14.56
N ASP A 59 28.91 27.21 -14.32
CA ASP A 59 28.55 28.04 -13.15
C ASP A 59 27.14 27.65 -12.64
N ILE A 60 26.84 27.86 -11.36
CA ILE A 60 25.62 27.35 -10.71
C ILE A 60 24.96 28.37 -9.78
N SER A 61 23.63 28.47 -9.87
CA SER A 61 22.79 29.27 -8.97
C SER A 61 21.50 28.51 -8.64
N GLY A 62 21.41 27.98 -7.42
CA GLY A 62 20.28 27.16 -6.99
C GLY A 62 20.19 25.86 -7.79
N SER A 63 19.02 25.57 -8.38
CA SER A 63 18.80 24.37 -9.21
C SER A 63 19.45 24.45 -10.61
N ARG A 64 19.98 25.61 -11.00
CA ARG A 64 20.33 25.96 -12.38
C ARG A 64 21.85 25.98 -12.60
N ILE A 65 22.33 25.18 -13.54
CA ILE A 65 23.72 25.12 -13.98
C ILE A 65 23.79 25.68 -15.40
N VAL A 66 24.65 26.66 -15.67
CA VAL A 66 24.97 27.13 -17.03
C VAL A 66 26.36 26.66 -17.42
N TYR A 67 26.59 26.39 -18.71
CA TYR A 67 27.89 25.99 -19.25
C TYR A 67 27.96 26.26 -20.75
N SER A 68 29.17 26.25 -21.29
CA SER A 68 29.40 26.29 -22.74
C SER A 68 29.75 24.90 -23.28
N ASP A 69 29.24 24.56 -24.46
CA ASP A 69 29.41 23.25 -25.09
C ASP A 69 29.63 23.41 -26.61
N TYR A 70 30.54 22.62 -27.18
CA TYR A 70 30.90 22.65 -28.60
C TYR A 70 30.10 21.64 -29.48
N ARG A 71 29.05 21.01 -28.95
CA ARG A 71 28.33 19.90 -29.60
C ARG A 71 27.77 20.21 -31.00
N ASN A 72 27.54 21.47 -31.33
CA ASN A 72 26.99 21.92 -32.61
C ASN A 72 28.05 22.33 -33.65
N GLY A 73 29.34 22.36 -33.29
CA GLY A 73 30.45 22.80 -34.15
C GLY A 73 30.87 24.27 -33.96
N ASN A 74 30.23 24.95 -33.03
CA ASN A 74 30.56 26.25 -32.43
C ASN A 74 30.31 26.12 -30.92
N TRP A 75 30.87 27.01 -30.10
CA TRP A 75 30.54 27.07 -28.69
C TRP A 75 29.14 27.68 -28.51
N ASP A 76 28.23 26.96 -27.87
CA ASP A 76 26.89 27.43 -27.49
C ASP A 76 26.73 27.44 -25.97
N ILE A 77 25.87 28.31 -25.44
CA ILE A 77 25.51 28.33 -24.01
C ILE A 77 24.31 27.40 -23.76
N PHE A 78 24.41 26.58 -22.73
CA PHE A 78 23.35 25.69 -22.26
C PHE A 78 23.01 25.99 -20.79
N LEU A 79 21.78 25.61 -20.41
CA LEU A 79 21.22 25.69 -19.07
C LEU A 79 20.65 24.31 -18.70
N PHE A 80 21.13 23.72 -17.60
CA PHE A 80 20.60 22.48 -17.03
C PHE A 80 19.96 22.74 -15.67
N ASN A 81 18.76 22.21 -15.46
CA ASN A 81 18.06 22.26 -14.18
C ASN A 81 18.16 20.88 -13.52
N HIS A 82 18.96 20.77 -12.44
CA HIS A 82 19.25 19.48 -11.80
C HIS A 82 18.08 18.94 -10.95
N THR A 83 17.07 19.77 -10.66
CA THR A 83 15.85 19.33 -9.98
C THR A 83 14.82 18.76 -10.96
N SER A 84 14.72 19.30 -12.18
CA SER A 84 13.81 18.80 -13.22
C SER A 84 14.45 17.82 -14.21
N GLY A 85 15.78 17.71 -14.21
CA GLY A 85 16.55 16.89 -15.15
C GLY A 85 16.54 17.41 -16.60
N ARG A 86 16.21 18.69 -16.82
CA ARG A 86 16.02 19.27 -18.15
C ARG A 86 17.21 20.12 -18.59
N GLU A 87 17.58 19.98 -19.86
CA GLU A 87 18.58 20.79 -20.55
C GLU A 87 17.91 21.73 -21.56
N TYR A 88 18.41 22.97 -21.65
CA TYR A 88 17.97 24.01 -22.56
C TYR A 88 19.17 24.63 -23.25
N GLN A 89 19.15 24.67 -24.58
CA GLN A 89 20.10 25.44 -25.37
C GLN A 89 19.68 26.91 -25.38
N LEU A 90 20.53 27.82 -24.90
CA LEU A 90 20.27 29.26 -24.80
C LEU A 90 20.73 30.06 -26.04
N THR A 91 21.78 29.60 -26.72
CA THR A 91 22.29 30.17 -27.98
C THR A 91 22.36 29.06 -29.03
N ASN A 92 22.06 29.37 -30.30
CA ASN A 92 21.95 28.35 -31.36
C ASN A 92 22.28 28.87 -32.77
N ASP A 93 23.04 29.97 -32.85
CA ASP A 93 23.56 30.47 -34.12
C ASP A 93 24.88 29.78 -34.48
N SER A 94 25.59 30.28 -35.49
CA SER A 94 26.81 29.65 -36.01
C SER A 94 28.11 30.25 -35.46
N TYR A 95 28.03 31.07 -34.41
CA TYR A 95 29.17 31.77 -33.83
C TYR A 95 29.49 31.24 -32.43
N ASP A 96 30.66 31.57 -31.91
CA ASP A 96 31.07 31.13 -30.58
C ASP A 96 30.46 32.04 -29.49
N GLN A 97 29.74 31.43 -28.55
CA GLN A 97 29.35 31.98 -27.27
C GLN A 97 30.01 31.21 -26.12
N MET A 98 30.69 31.90 -25.21
CA MET A 98 31.52 31.27 -24.19
C MET A 98 31.54 31.98 -22.84
N ASN A 99 32.01 31.25 -21.84
CA ASN A 99 32.21 31.69 -20.45
C ASN A 99 30.92 32.23 -19.81
N PRO A 100 29.84 31.41 -19.72
CA PRO A 100 28.63 31.85 -19.05
C PRO A 100 28.83 31.97 -17.53
N THR A 101 28.07 32.85 -16.91
CA THR A 101 27.89 32.95 -15.45
C THR A 101 26.42 33.19 -15.13
N ILE A 102 25.96 32.72 -13.96
CA ILE A 102 24.57 32.81 -13.53
C ILE A 102 24.43 33.37 -12.11
N SER A 103 23.47 34.27 -11.91
CA SER A 103 23.05 34.74 -10.59
C SER A 103 21.53 34.88 -10.55
N CYS A 104 20.87 34.06 -9.74
CA CYS A 104 19.41 33.96 -9.62
C CYS A 104 18.71 33.68 -10.97
N ASP A 105 18.19 34.71 -11.62
CA ASP A 105 17.50 34.65 -12.92
C ASP A 105 18.26 35.34 -14.06
N LEU A 106 19.51 35.78 -13.81
CA LEU A 106 20.36 36.44 -14.81
C LEU A 106 21.49 35.52 -15.27
N VAL A 107 21.67 35.40 -16.58
CA VAL A 107 22.78 34.66 -17.22
C VAL A 107 23.55 35.62 -18.12
N ALA A 108 24.88 35.67 -18.02
CA ALA A 108 25.73 36.51 -18.87
C ALA A 108 26.83 35.68 -19.56
N TRP A 109 27.21 36.03 -20.80
CA TRP A 109 28.27 35.34 -21.58
C TRP A 109 28.95 36.29 -22.58
N TYR A 110 30.09 35.85 -23.14
CA TYR A 110 30.73 36.50 -24.27
C TYR A 110 30.24 35.92 -25.60
N ASP A 111 29.87 36.77 -26.54
CA ASP A 111 29.23 36.42 -27.82
C ASP A 111 30.02 37.01 -28.99
N ASN A 112 30.27 36.23 -30.06
CA ASN A 112 31.02 36.68 -31.24
C ASN A 112 30.17 36.80 -32.52
N SER A 113 28.84 36.80 -32.41
CA SER A 113 27.92 36.83 -33.56
C SER A 113 27.99 38.12 -34.39
N THR A 114 28.51 39.20 -33.82
CA THR A 114 28.70 40.50 -34.49
C THR A 114 30.06 40.61 -35.20
N GLY A 115 30.95 39.61 -35.04
CA GLY A 115 32.35 39.66 -35.49
C GLY A 115 33.30 40.34 -34.50
N ALA A 116 32.82 40.68 -33.30
CA ALA A 116 33.61 41.06 -32.14
C ALA A 116 33.00 40.43 -30.87
N TRP A 117 33.80 40.30 -29.80
CA TRP A 117 33.32 39.78 -28.52
C TRP A 117 32.48 40.82 -27.77
N ASP A 118 31.17 40.64 -27.78
CA ASP A 118 30.19 41.41 -27.02
C ASP A 118 29.84 40.69 -25.70
N LEU A 119 29.47 41.45 -24.66
CA LEU A 119 28.93 40.89 -23.40
C LEU A 119 27.40 40.90 -23.48
N VAL A 120 26.80 39.71 -23.45
CA VAL A 120 25.34 39.52 -23.50
C VAL A 120 24.82 39.20 -22.10
N LEU A 121 23.63 39.71 -21.77
CA LEU A 121 22.90 39.43 -20.54
C LEU A 121 21.47 38.98 -20.87
N LEU A 122 21.10 37.80 -20.40
CA LEU A 122 19.77 37.20 -20.51
C LEU A 122 19.09 37.19 -19.14
N LYS A 123 17.78 37.43 -19.12
CA LYS A 123 16.93 37.19 -17.96
C LYS A 123 16.01 35.99 -18.23
N LEU A 124 16.09 34.98 -17.36
CA LEU A 124 15.26 33.79 -17.36
C LEU A 124 13.88 34.11 -16.78
N HIS A 125 12.82 33.53 -17.34
CA HIS A 125 11.45 33.76 -16.89
C HIS A 125 10.74 32.43 -16.56
N GLY A 126 10.26 32.30 -15.32
CA GLY A 126 9.76 31.02 -14.80
C GLY A 126 10.88 30.01 -14.57
N ASP A 127 10.51 28.73 -14.46
CA ASP A 127 11.48 27.66 -14.14
C ASP A 127 12.26 27.11 -15.35
N ASP A 128 11.70 27.23 -16.56
CA ASP A 128 12.06 26.40 -17.72
C ASP A 128 11.98 27.16 -19.08
N ALA A 129 11.93 28.51 -19.10
CA ALA A 129 11.78 29.30 -20.35
C ALA A 129 12.80 30.44 -20.52
N ALA A 130 13.45 30.45 -21.69
CA ALA A 130 14.36 31.49 -22.14
C ALA A 130 13.86 32.08 -23.49
N TYR A 131 14.07 33.39 -23.69
CA TYR A 131 13.88 34.04 -24.99
C TYR A 131 14.91 35.15 -25.19
N GLN A 132 15.45 35.26 -26.40
CA GLN A 132 16.56 36.16 -26.76
C GLN A 132 16.08 37.63 -26.85
N VAL A 133 16.69 38.53 -26.07
CA VAL A 133 16.14 39.89 -25.86
C VAL A 133 16.76 40.97 -26.78
N CYS A 134 17.98 40.78 -27.30
CA CYS A 134 18.72 41.81 -28.05
C CYS A 134 19.52 41.25 -29.24
N THR A 135 19.45 41.92 -30.39
CA THR A 135 20.47 41.89 -31.47
C THR A 135 20.56 43.29 -32.10
N GLY A 136 21.78 43.78 -32.40
CA GLY A 136 21.96 45.08 -33.08
C GLY A 136 23.40 45.60 -33.06
N PRO A 137 23.96 46.08 -34.19
CA PRO A 137 25.38 46.45 -34.30
C PRO A 137 25.68 47.92 -33.92
N ASP A 138 26.97 48.21 -33.80
CA ASP A 138 27.63 49.52 -33.67
C ASP A 138 27.41 50.33 -32.37
N GLN A 139 28.33 50.06 -31.43
CA GLN A 139 29.02 51.05 -30.59
C GLN A 139 28.17 52.05 -29.80
N GLY A 140 27.36 51.53 -28.88
CA GLY A 140 26.91 52.26 -27.70
C GLY A 140 25.43 52.10 -27.37
N ARG A 141 25.14 51.40 -26.27
CA ARG A 141 23.82 51.19 -25.63
C ARG A 141 22.80 50.37 -26.46
N PRO A 142 22.49 49.14 -26.03
CA PRO A 142 21.21 48.51 -26.35
C PRO A 142 20.06 49.24 -25.62
N GLY A 143 18.91 49.38 -26.29
CA GLY A 143 17.65 49.78 -25.68
C GLY A 143 16.49 49.06 -26.36
N CYS A 144 15.65 48.36 -25.60
CA CYS A 144 14.49 47.64 -26.14
C CYS A 144 13.32 48.60 -26.42
N PRO A 145 12.52 48.36 -27.48
CA PRO A 145 11.24 49.04 -27.68
C PRO A 145 10.17 48.55 -26.68
N ALA A 146 9.13 49.35 -26.49
CA ALA A 146 8.27 49.29 -25.31
C ALA A 146 7.21 48.17 -25.31
N GLY A 147 7.04 47.52 -24.15
CA GLY A 147 5.73 47.37 -23.54
C GLY A 147 5.20 45.96 -23.23
N VAL A 148 5.53 45.43 -22.04
CA VAL A 148 4.52 45.01 -21.03
C VAL A 148 5.02 45.35 -19.60
N VAL A 149 4.76 46.60 -19.23
CA VAL A 149 4.36 47.14 -17.91
C VAL A 149 4.54 46.28 -16.64
N CYS A 150 5.29 46.86 -15.67
CA CYS A 150 4.79 47.18 -14.32
C CYS A 150 5.24 48.61 -13.95
N PHE A 151 4.30 49.46 -13.51
CA PHE A 151 4.48 50.89 -13.23
C PHE A 151 4.70 51.16 -11.71
N PRO A 152 5.10 52.38 -11.26
CA PRO A 152 5.35 53.60 -12.03
C PRO A 152 6.74 54.25 -11.79
N THR A 153 7.40 54.67 -12.86
CA THR A 153 8.21 55.89 -12.85
C THR A 153 7.68 56.84 -13.92
N THR A 154 6.96 57.87 -13.49
CA THR A 154 6.48 58.94 -14.36
C THR A 154 7.62 59.89 -14.70
N THR A 155 8.34 59.63 -15.78
CA THR A 155 9.21 60.63 -16.42
C THR A 155 8.36 61.59 -17.26
N THR A 156 7.70 62.54 -16.60
CA THR A 156 7.23 63.75 -17.27
C THR A 156 8.42 64.62 -17.64
N THR A 157 8.79 64.61 -18.92
CA THR A 157 9.77 65.55 -19.48
C THR A 157 9.21 66.97 -19.46
N THR A 158 9.45 67.70 -18.37
CA THR A 158 9.35 69.16 -18.34
C THR A 158 10.73 69.74 -18.11
N THR A 159 11.26 70.43 -19.12
CA THR A 159 12.45 71.27 -18.99
C THR A 159 12.26 72.31 -17.89
N PRO A 160 13.08 72.33 -16.82
CA PRO A 160 13.21 73.51 -15.99
C PRO A 160 14.04 74.54 -16.76
N THR A 161 13.55 75.77 -16.82
CA THR A 161 14.34 76.94 -17.22
C THR A 161 15.58 77.09 -16.33
N PRO A 162 16.75 77.53 -16.87
CA PRO A 162 17.92 77.78 -16.04
C PRO A 162 17.68 78.99 -15.11
N GLY A 163 17.57 78.71 -13.81
CA GLY A 163 17.48 79.67 -12.71
C GLY A 163 18.48 79.29 -11.61
N PRO A 164 18.94 80.24 -10.77
CA PRO A 164 20.38 80.36 -10.55
C PRO A 164 20.92 79.75 -9.24
N GLY A 165 22.04 79.03 -9.35
CA GLY A 165 22.97 78.78 -8.25
C GLY A 165 23.47 77.33 -8.20
N PRO A 166 24.77 77.07 -7.92
CA PRO A 166 25.21 75.74 -7.53
C PRO A 166 24.69 75.46 -6.12
N GLY A 167 23.61 74.69 -6.01
CA GLY A 167 23.11 74.19 -4.73
C GLY A 167 24.14 73.25 -4.12
N ASN A 168 24.77 73.67 -3.03
CA ASN A 168 25.65 72.82 -2.24
C ASN A 168 24.78 71.90 -1.36
N CYS A 169 24.18 70.89 -1.98
CA CYS A 169 23.47 69.86 -1.22
C CYS A 169 24.44 69.14 -0.29
N SER A 170 23.95 68.76 0.89
CA SER A 170 24.71 67.93 1.81
C SER A 170 23.79 66.91 2.44
N CYS A 171 24.33 65.77 2.85
CA CYS A 171 23.57 64.81 3.63
C CYS A 171 24.40 64.20 4.75
N THR A 172 23.69 63.70 5.75
CA THR A 172 24.22 62.88 6.83
C THR A 172 23.45 61.57 6.81
N ALA A 173 24.17 60.45 6.66
CA ALA A 173 23.60 59.11 6.77
C ALA A 173 23.73 58.61 8.21
N ASP A 174 22.83 57.73 8.60
CA ASP A 174 22.84 56.99 9.87
C ASP A 174 22.09 55.67 9.69
N PHE A 175 22.21 54.71 10.59
CA PHE A 175 21.39 53.49 10.54
C PHE A 175 21.18 52.84 11.90
N THR A 176 20.14 52.01 11.97
CA THR A 176 19.84 51.15 13.12
C THR A 176 19.73 49.70 12.68
N TRP A 177 19.87 48.77 13.62
CA TRP A 177 19.67 47.34 13.37
C TRP A 177 18.95 46.63 14.50
N SER A 178 18.28 45.52 14.20
CA SER A 178 17.60 44.67 15.18
C SER A 178 17.68 43.18 14.80
N PRO A 179 18.04 42.28 15.73
CA PRO A 179 18.34 42.53 17.14
C PRO A 179 19.69 43.24 17.35
N GLN A 180 19.84 43.96 18.46
CA GLN A 180 21.08 44.69 18.80
C GLN A 180 22.27 43.77 19.14
N SER A 181 21.99 42.53 19.54
CA SER A 181 22.99 41.48 19.79
C SER A 181 22.58 40.21 19.05
N PRO A 182 22.82 40.13 17.74
CA PRO A 182 22.49 38.95 16.94
C PRO A 182 23.42 37.77 17.28
N ALA A 183 22.88 36.56 17.19
CA ALA A 183 23.66 35.33 17.20
C ALA A 183 24.01 34.91 15.76
N VAL A 184 24.92 33.95 15.59
CA VAL A 184 25.20 33.30 14.30
C VAL A 184 23.90 32.83 13.64
N ASN A 185 23.80 33.01 12.32
CA ASN A 185 22.65 32.73 11.46
C ASN A 185 21.35 33.51 11.76
N ALA A 186 21.29 34.33 12.81
CA ALA A 186 20.12 35.17 13.09
C ALA A 186 19.93 36.25 12.00
N THR A 187 18.68 36.44 11.58
CA THR A 187 18.32 37.51 10.62
C THR A 187 18.41 38.87 11.31
N VAL A 188 19.33 39.71 10.83
CA VAL A 188 19.51 41.09 11.28
C VAL A 188 18.81 42.02 10.30
N ASN A 189 17.83 42.77 10.78
CA ASN A 189 17.16 43.81 10.01
C ASN A 189 17.95 45.11 10.17
N PHE A 190 18.33 45.75 9.07
CA PHE A 190 19.00 47.04 9.02
C PHE A 190 18.07 48.09 8.41
N THR A 191 17.93 49.24 9.08
CA THR A 191 17.13 50.38 8.62
C THR A 191 18.02 51.60 8.47
N GLY A 192 18.18 52.05 7.23
CA GLY A 192 18.95 53.24 6.87
C GLY A 192 18.14 54.53 7.04
N ASN A 193 18.83 55.58 7.49
CA ASN A 193 18.30 56.93 7.61
C ASN A 193 19.25 57.94 6.93
N ALA A 194 18.68 59.03 6.40
CA ALA A 194 19.44 60.09 5.75
C ALA A 194 18.75 61.44 5.96
N THR A 195 19.49 62.41 6.51
CA THR A 195 19.06 63.82 6.56
C THR A 195 19.70 64.54 5.38
N VAL A 196 18.90 65.24 4.58
CA VAL A 196 19.37 66.01 3.40
C VAL A 196 19.11 67.49 3.63
N ASP A 197 20.10 68.32 3.31
CA ASP A 197 20.00 69.78 3.26
C ASP A 197 20.22 70.26 1.82
N GLY A 198 19.43 71.24 1.39
CA GLY A 198 19.27 71.64 -0.02
C GLY A 198 18.03 71.05 -0.70
N ASP A 199 17.89 71.31 -2.00
CA ASP A 199 16.75 70.88 -2.85
C ASP A 199 17.09 69.57 -3.60
N CYS A 200 17.63 68.60 -2.87
CA CYS A 200 18.08 67.30 -3.39
C CYS A 200 17.30 66.15 -2.75
N SER A 201 17.23 65.02 -3.45
CA SER A 201 16.54 63.80 -3.00
C SER A 201 17.47 62.59 -2.96
N VAL A 202 17.18 61.63 -2.06
CA VAL A 202 17.95 60.37 -1.97
C VAL A 202 17.68 59.51 -3.20
N ARG A 203 18.75 59.13 -3.90
CA ARG A 203 18.69 58.34 -5.13
C ARG A 203 19.01 56.86 -4.92
N THR A 204 20.00 56.53 -4.08
CA THR A 204 20.39 55.13 -3.80
C THR A 204 20.87 54.93 -2.37
N TRP A 205 20.63 53.72 -1.85
CA TRP A 205 21.19 53.20 -0.61
C TRP A 205 22.02 51.95 -0.95
N ALA A 206 23.26 51.89 -0.49
CA ALA A 206 24.16 50.76 -0.72
C ALA A 206 24.85 50.33 0.58
N TRP A 207 24.75 49.04 0.90
CA TRP A 207 25.25 48.44 2.13
C TRP A 207 26.45 47.54 1.86
N SER A 208 27.39 47.51 2.81
CA SER A 208 28.37 46.43 2.94
C SER A 208 28.37 45.96 4.39
N PHE A 209 28.23 44.66 4.60
CA PHE A 209 28.04 44.10 5.94
C PHE A 209 29.35 43.74 6.65
N GLY A 210 30.50 43.89 6.00
CA GLY A 210 31.83 43.66 6.60
C GLY A 210 32.35 42.21 6.50
N ASP A 211 31.54 41.27 6.02
CA ASP A 211 31.86 39.86 5.75
C ASP A 211 32.09 39.56 4.25
N GLY A 212 31.89 40.57 3.39
CA GLY A 212 31.94 40.46 1.92
C GLY A 212 30.57 40.58 1.26
N ALA A 213 29.47 40.43 2.01
CA ALA A 213 28.13 40.64 1.49
C ALA A 213 27.79 42.13 1.33
N THR A 214 26.88 42.40 0.39
CA THR A 214 26.37 43.75 0.07
C THR A 214 24.87 43.69 -0.22
N ALA A 215 24.17 44.81 0.00
CA ALA A 215 22.75 44.95 -0.34
C ALA A 215 22.43 46.36 -0.85
N SER A 216 21.23 46.54 -1.39
CA SER A 216 20.73 47.85 -1.81
C SER A 216 19.25 48.01 -1.44
N GLY A 217 18.85 49.23 -1.11
CA GLY A 217 17.55 49.53 -0.49
C GLY A 217 17.71 50.20 0.87
N GLN A 218 16.70 50.95 1.31
CA GLN A 218 16.74 51.67 2.59
C GLN A 218 16.69 50.72 3.78
N ASP A 219 15.80 49.73 3.71
CA ASP A 219 15.68 48.64 4.67
C ASP A 219 16.15 47.34 4.01
N VAL A 220 17.03 46.60 4.69
CA VAL A 220 17.62 45.35 4.20
C VAL A 220 17.77 44.34 5.34
N THR A 221 17.86 43.05 5.01
CA THR A 221 18.14 41.99 5.98
C THR A 221 19.45 41.28 5.65
N HIS A 222 20.20 40.87 6.66
CA HIS A 222 21.43 40.09 6.49
C HIS A 222 21.62 39.07 7.62
N ASN A 223 22.27 37.95 7.30
CA ASN A 223 22.52 36.85 8.23
C ASN A 223 24.02 36.52 8.22
N TYR A 224 24.66 36.61 9.39
CA TYR A 224 26.09 36.32 9.52
C TYR A 224 26.32 34.84 9.87
N THR A 225 27.11 34.14 9.08
CA THR A 225 27.35 32.69 9.21
C THR A 225 28.49 32.33 10.16
N SER A 226 29.07 33.31 10.86
CA SER A 226 30.13 33.09 11.86
C SER A 226 30.04 34.16 12.95
N GLU A 227 30.56 33.84 14.14
CA GLU A 227 30.71 34.83 15.21
C GLU A 227 31.82 35.84 14.85
N GLY A 228 31.70 37.07 15.36
CA GLY A 228 32.68 38.11 15.08
C GLY A 228 32.17 39.53 15.23
N THR A 229 33.02 40.50 14.90
CA THR A 229 32.64 41.92 14.86
C THR A 229 32.81 42.44 13.45
N TYR A 230 31.69 42.84 12.85
CA TYR A 230 31.60 43.17 11.43
C TYR A 230 31.39 44.68 11.23
N PRO A 231 32.28 45.37 10.49
CA PRO A 231 32.15 46.80 10.23
C PRO A 231 31.12 47.05 9.12
N VAL A 232 29.86 47.28 9.51
CA VAL A 232 28.78 47.61 8.58
C VAL A 232 28.97 49.03 8.05
N ARG A 233 28.70 49.22 6.77
CA ARG A 233 28.80 50.50 6.06
C ARG A 233 27.54 50.75 5.25
N LEU A 234 26.97 51.93 5.41
CA LEU A 234 25.91 52.46 4.57
C LEU A 234 26.45 53.64 3.76
N ASN A 235 26.30 53.60 2.44
CA ASN A 235 26.51 54.72 1.53
C ASN A 235 25.15 55.18 0.97
N VAL A 236 24.85 56.47 1.10
CA VAL A 236 23.67 57.11 0.55
C VAL A 236 24.10 58.11 -0.51
N THR A 237 23.54 58.00 -1.71
CA THR A 237 23.82 58.90 -2.84
C THR A 237 22.57 59.71 -3.17
N LEU A 238 22.72 61.02 -3.35
CA LEU A 238 21.65 61.92 -3.78
C LEU A 238 21.53 61.98 -5.32
N ASP A 239 20.49 62.65 -5.81
CA ASP A 239 20.24 62.90 -7.23
C ASP A 239 21.29 63.79 -7.91
N ASP A 240 21.87 64.77 -7.20
CA ASP A 240 23.01 65.58 -7.65
C ASP A 240 24.36 64.83 -7.69
N GLY A 241 24.43 63.64 -7.07
CA GLY A 241 25.64 62.82 -6.95
C GLY A 241 26.43 63.03 -5.65
N THR A 242 25.95 63.87 -4.71
CA THR A 242 26.50 63.97 -3.35
C THR A 242 26.37 62.62 -2.63
N VAL A 243 27.43 62.21 -1.92
CA VAL A 243 27.47 60.95 -1.16
C VAL A 243 27.74 61.23 0.31
N CYS A 244 26.89 60.69 1.18
CA CYS A 244 27.15 60.59 2.62
C CYS A 244 27.24 59.12 3.04
N ASN A 245 27.97 58.85 4.12
CA ASN A 245 28.20 57.50 4.61
C ASN A 245 28.10 57.43 6.13
N ALA A 246 27.72 56.25 6.62
CA ALA A 246 27.70 55.87 8.02
C ALA A 246 28.41 54.53 8.18
N SER A 247 29.02 54.28 9.34
CA SER A 247 29.66 52.99 9.63
C SER A 247 29.66 52.72 11.12
N GLU A 248 29.15 51.54 11.50
CA GLU A 248 29.10 51.05 12.87
C GLU A 248 29.46 49.56 12.90
N ASN A 249 29.91 49.08 14.05
CA ASN A 249 30.30 47.68 14.23
C ASN A 249 29.14 46.86 14.79
N VAL A 250 28.72 45.81 14.06
CA VAL A 250 27.78 44.81 14.56
C VAL A 250 28.56 43.64 15.13
N THR A 251 28.33 43.32 16.40
CA THR A 251 28.92 42.14 17.05
C THR A 251 27.93 40.99 17.00
N VAL A 252 28.33 39.90 16.34
CA VAL A 252 27.61 38.64 16.22
C VAL A 252 28.19 37.69 17.26
N SER A 253 27.35 37.28 18.21
CA SER A 253 27.71 36.31 19.24
C SER A 253 27.62 34.88 18.70
N PRO A 254 28.34 33.91 19.29
CA PRO A 254 28.08 32.50 19.03
C PRO A 254 26.63 32.16 19.42
N LEU A 255 26.12 31.03 18.92
CA LEU A 255 24.96 30.40 19.54
C LEU A 255 25.33 30.08 21.00
N ALA A 256 24.41 30.33 21.92
CA ALA A 256 24.68 30.05 23.33
C ALA A 256 24.62 28.54 23.59
N ASP A 257 25.45 28.05 24.52
CA ASP A 257 25.45 26.67 25.04
C ASP A 257 24.19 26.32 25.84
N ASN A 258 23.04 26.98 25.59
CA ASN A 258 21.79 26.82 26.31
C ASN A 258 20.81 25.94 25.52
N CYS A 259 21.31 24.79 25.08
CA CYS A 259 20.54 23.91 24.22
C CYS A 259 19.22 23.47 24.87
N SER A 260 18.22 23.27 24.05
CA SER A 260 16.92 22.77 24.46
C SER A 260 16.31 21.95 23.34
N CYS A 261 15.57 20.91 23.68
CA CYS A 261 14.84 20.12 22.71
C CYS A 261 13.37 19.96 23.09
N THR A 262 12.53 19.85 22.07
CA THR A 262 11.12 19.47 22.20
C THR A 262 10.96 18.13 21.51
N ALA A 263 10.82 17.07 22.30
CA ALA A 263 10.65 15.72 21.78
C ALA A 263 9.26 15.56 21.16
N ASP A 264 9.23 14.93 19.99
CA ASP A 264 8.00 14.56 19.28
C ASP A 264 8.27 13.27 18.49
N PHE A 265 7.23 12.51 18.13
CA PHE A 265 7.37 11.35 17.27
C PHE A 265 6.10 11.01 16.48
N THR A 266 6.29 10.26 15.42
CA THR A 266 5.21 9.67 14.61
C THR A 266 5.34 8.16 14.57
N TRP A 267 4.28 7.46 14.20
CA TRP A 267 4.28 6.01 14.01
C TRP A 267 3.43 5.59 12.81
N SER A 268 3.73 4.40 12.26
CA SER A 268 2.96 3.78 11.19
C SER A 268 2.89 2.26 11.37
N PRO A 269 1.74 1.61 11.15
CA PRO A 269 0.45 2.19 10.77
C PRO A 269 -0.23 2.92 11.94
N GLN A 270 -1.23 3.77 11.62
CA GLN A 270 -1.96 4.56 12.62
C GLN A 270 -3.05 3.77 13.37
N SER A 271 -3.49 2.65 12.80
CA SER A 271 -4.49 1.73 13.40
C SER A 271 -3.97 0.28 13.36
N PRO A 272 -2.87 -0.02 14.08
CA PRO A 272 -2.25 -1.34 14.05
C PRO A 272 -3.11 -2.41 14.72
N ALA A 273 -3.04 -3.64 14.21
CA ALA A 273 -3.61 -4.83 14.85
C ALA A 273 -2.60 -5.54 15.77
N VAL A 274 -3.09 -6.49 16.58
CA VAL A 274 -2.25 -7.42 17.35
C VAL A 274 -1.25 -8.14 16.43
N ASN A 275 0.00 -8.26 16.88
CA ASN A 275 1.15 -8.79 16.16
C ASN A 275 1.57 -8.00 14.89
N GLU A 276 0.95 -6.87 14.57
CA GLU A 276 1.41 -5.99 13.50
C GLU A 276 2.63 -5.16 13.95
N THR A 277 3.67 -5.12 13.12
CA THR A 277 4.86 -4.30 13.39
C THR A 277 4.53 -2.82 13.14
N ILE A 278 4.81 -2.00 14.15
CA ILE A 278 4.67 -0.55 14.12
C ILE A 278 6.07 0.06 14.06
N ASP A 279 6.31 0.89 13.06
CA ASP A 279 7.53 1.68 12.92
C ASP A 279 7.32 3.06 13.58
N PHE A 280 8.17 3.40 14.54
CA PHE A 280 8.22 4.68 15.24
C PHE A 280 9.38 5.53 14.70
N THR A 281 9.13 6.82 14.47
CA THR A 281 10.12 7.76 13.92
C THR A 281 10.13 9.04 14.74
N ASP A 282 11.32 9.38 15.25
CA ASP A 282 11.61 10.63 15.97
C ASP A 282 11.31 11.87 15.11
N GLN A 283 10.75 12.90 15.72
CA GLN A 283 10.50 14.23 15.16
C GLN A 283 11.01 15.34 16.10
N THR A 284 11.92 15.01 17.02
CA THR A 284 12.47 15.95 18.01
C THR A 284 13.09 17.18 17.34
N THR A 285 12.71 18.36 17.83
CA THR A 285 13.29 19.63 17.41
C THR A 285 14.30 20.11 18.44
N VAL A 286 15.44 20.63 17.96
CA VAL A 286 16.55 21.12 18.81
C VAL A 286 16.79 22.61 18.55
N LEU A 287 17.04 23.36 19.61
CA LEU A 287 17.45 24.76 19.60
C LEU A 287 18.79 24.89 20.32
N GLY A 288 19.73 25.63 19.74
CA GLY A 288 21.13 25.72 20.19
C GLY A 288 22.08 25.09 19.18
N ASP A 289 23.37 24.99 19.53
CA ASP A 289 24.41 24.34 18.73
C ASP A 289 24.75 22.96 19.32
N CYS A 290 23.74 22.08 19.37
CA CYS A 290 23.84 20.73 19.94
C CYS A 290 23.25 19.68 19.00
N GLY A 291 23.88 18.50 18.96
CA GLY A 291 23.35 17.30 18.30
C GLY A 291 22.51 16.44 19.24
N ILE A 292 21.69 15.56 18.67
CA ILE A 292 21.10 14.45 19.44
C ILE A 292 22.17 13.38 19.65
N GLU A 293 22.47 13.05 20.90
CA GLU A 293 23.39 11.97 21.28
C GLU A 293 22.68 10.60 21.31
N SER A 294 21.46 10.54 21.86
CA SER A 294 20.74 9.26 22.02
C SER A 294 19.21 9.38 22.09
N TRP A 295 18.56 8.29 21.71
CA TRP A 295 17.10 8.07 21.82
C TRP A 295 16.85 6.81 22.64
N ALA A 296 15.92 6.88 23.58
CA ALA A 296 15.44 5.75 24.36
C ALA A 296 13.91 5.66 24.27
N TRP A 297 13.41 4.57 23.71
CA TRP A 297 11.99 4.26 23.57
C TRP A 297 11.51 3.34 24.68
N ASN A 298 10.29 3.57 25.15
CA ASN A 298 9.54 2.66 26.02
C ASN A 298 8.18 2.41 25.37
N PHE A 299 7.88 1.17 25.01
CA PHE A 299 6.64 0.82 24.30
C PHE A 299 5.44 0.62 25.23
N GLY A 300 5.59 0.81 26.55
CA GLY A 300 4.49 0.78 27.52
C GLY A 300 4.04 -0.62 27.96
N ASP A 301 4.51 -1.68 27.29
CA ASP A 301 4.34 -3.10 27.67
C ASP A 301 5.54 -3.67 28.46
N GLY A 302 6.62 -2.90 28.58
CA GLY A 302 7.88 -3.28 29.21
C GLY A 302 9.03 -3.52 28.22
N ALA A 303 8.76 -3.52 26.91
CA ALA A 303 9.79 -3.50 25.87
C ALA A 303 10.38 -2.09 25.68
N THR A 304 11.61 -2.03 25.17
CA THR A 304 12.37 -0.80 24.95
C THR A 304 13.10 -0.83 23.62
N GLY A 305 13.34 0.34 23.03
CA GLY A 305 14.09 0.51 21.79
C GLY A 305 15.11 1.65 21.86
N GLU A 306 16.00 1.72 20.86
CA GLU A 306 17.05 2.74 20.75
C GLU A 306 17.15 3.25 19.30
N GLY A 307 17.66 4.47 19.13
CA GLY A 307 17.84 5.12 17.81
C GLY A 307 16.66 5.98 17.35
N GLY A 308 16.91 6.86 16.37
CA GLY A 308 15.89 7.81 15.85
C GLY A 308 14.73 7.16 15.10
N THR A 309 14.85 5.88 14.74
CA THR A 309 13.75 5.01 14.33
C THR A 309 13.81 3.72 15.14
N ALA A 310 12.68 3.24 15.62
CA ALA A 310 12.55 1.95 16.29
C ALA A 310 11.27 1.26 15.85
N SER A 311 11.19 -0.07 15.97
CA SER A 311 9.97 -0.80 15.64
C SER A 311 9.59 -1.81 16.72
N HIS A 312 8.29 -2.05 16.88
CA HIS A 312 7.74 -2.92 17.90
C HIS A 312 6.39 -3.51 17.48
N ALA A 313 6.01 -4.66 18.04
CA ALA A 313 4.73 -5.32 17.81
C ALA A 313 4.16 -5.79 19.15
N TYR A 314 2.83 -5.75 19.32
CA TYR A 314 2.17 -6.08 20.58
C TYR A 314 1.38 -7.38 20.48
N ASP A 315 1.65 -8.31 21.40
CA ASP A 315 1.00 -9.63 21.48
C ASP A 315 -0.48 -9.58 21.91
N ALA A 316 -0.98 -8.42 22.34
CA ALA A 316 -2.34 -8.26 22.86
C ALA A 316 -2.98 -6.92 22.45
N ALA A 317 -4.31 -6.92 22.35
CA ALA A 317 -5.09 -5.72 22.06
C ALA A 317 -5.19 -4.84 23.31
N GLY A 318 -5.14 -3.52 23.11
CA GLY A 318 -5.15 -2.56 24.22
C GLY A 318 -4.63 -1.19 23.83
N THR A 319 -4.50 -0.29 24.80
CA THR A 319 -3.88 1.02 24.62
C THR A 319 -2.59 1.06 25.43
N TYR A 320 -1.49 1.40 24.75
CA TYR A 320 -0.14 1.43 25.29
C TYR A 320 0.42 2.85 25.19
N THR A 321 0.86 3.42 26.32
CA THR A 321 1.50 4.73 26.36
C THR A 321 2.96 4.60 25.92
N VAL A 322 3.24 4.92 24.66
CA VAL A 322 4.60 4.90 24.10
C VAL A 322 5.32 6.18 24.49
N GLY A 323 6.50 6.06 25.09
CA GLY A 323 7.35 7.17 25.48
C GLY A 323 8.65 7.22 24.68
N LEU A 324 9.07 8.44 24.32
CA LEU A 324 10.38 8.73 23.75
C LEU A 324 11.12 9.69 24.70
N ASN A 325 12.36 9.35 25.05
CA ASN A 325 13.29 10.22 25.75
C ASN A 325 14.54 10.44 24.88
N VAL A 326 14.87 11.70 24.60
CA VAL A 326 16.00 12.12 23.77
C VAL A 326 17.01 12.88 24.61
N THR A 327 18.29 12.58 24.44
CA THR A 327 19.41 13.27 25.11
C THR A 327 20.32 13.89 24.05
N LEU A 328 20.70 15.14 24.26
CA LEU A 328 21.62 15.90 23.43
C LEU A 328 23.07 15.73 23.92
N ASP A 329 24.04 16.08 23.09
CA ASP A 329 25.48 15.98 23.37
C ASP A 329 26.01 16.90 24.49
N ASP A 330 25.27 17.94 24.88
CA ASP A 330 25.51 18.73 26.09
C ASP A 330 24.96 18.08 27.37
N GLY A 331 24.21 16.97 27.25
CA GLY A 331 23.50 16.29 28.33
C GLY A 331 22.10 16.85 28.63
N THR A 332 21.60 17.82 27.85
CA THR A 332 20.20 18.26 27.91
C THR A 332 19.29 17.13 27.44
N ALA A 333 18.16 16.91 28.14
CA ALA A 333 17.21 15.86 27.79
C ALA A 333 15.78 16.38 27.71
N CYS A 334 15.01 15.83 26.77
CA CYS A 334 13.58 16.07 26.59
C CYS A 334 12.85 14.76 26.37
N ASN A 335 11.57 14.69 26.73
CA ASN A 335 10.75 13.51 26.54
C ASN A 335 9.32 13.88 26.15
N THR A 336 8.63 12.92 25.55
CA THR A 336 7.23 12.99 25.14
C THR A 336 6.60 11.60 25.23
N SER A 337 5.27 11.52 25.21
CA SER A 337 4.55 10.26 25.20
C SER A 337 3.20 10.38 24.50
N SER A 338 2.83 9.35 23.74
CA SER A 338 1.55 9.24 23.03
C SER A 338 0.92 7.86 23.25
N ASP A 339 -0.40 7.82 23.39
CA ASP A 339 -1.15 6.57 23.51
C ASP A 339 -1.39 5.94 22.14
N VAL A 340 -0.85 4.74 21.93
CA VAL A 340 -1.07 3.91 20.73
C VAL A 340 -2.10 2.84 21.06
N THR A 341 -3.16 2.73 20.24
CA THR A 341 -4.20 1.72 20.45
C THR A 341 -4.07 0.60 19.43
N ILE A 342 -3.90 -0.61 19.94
CA ILE A 342 -3.77 -1.86 19.18
C ILE A 342 -5.15 -2.48 19.06
N ALA A 343 -5.65 -2.57 17.84
CA ALA A 343 -6.91 -3.23 17.55
C ALA A 343 -6.79 -4.75 17.78
N PRO A 344 -7.82 -5.41 18.34
CA PRO A 344 -7.89 -6.86 18.28
C PRO A 344 -7.90 -7.32 16.82
N LEU A 345 -7.39 -8.52 16.56
CA LEU A 345 -7.69 -9.19 15.30
C LEU A 345 -9.22 -9.28 15.13
N PRO A 346 -9.75 -9.15 13.91
CA PRO A 346 -11.17 -9.38 13.69
C PRO A 346 -11.53 -10.78 14.20
N GLU A 347 -12.68 -10.90 14.87
CA GLU A 347 -13.23 -12.21 15.17
C GLU A 347 -13.53 -12.90 13.83
N GLU A 348 -12.98 -14.12 13.63
CA GLU A 348 -13.30 -14.97 12.50
C GLU A 348 -14.79 -15.30 12.54
N ASN A 349 -15.60 -14.50 11.85
CA ASN A 349 -17.04 -14.67 11.77
C ASN A 349 -17.36 -15.58 10.60
N CYS A 350 -16.93 -16.83 10.70
CA CYS A 350 -17.12 -17.81 9.65
C CYS A 350 -18.58 -18.23 9.55
N SER A 351 -18.97 -18.70 8.37
CA SER A 351 -20.28 -19.29 8.16
C SER A 351 -20.16 -20.58 7.37
N CYS A 352 -21.15 -21.46 7.48
CA CYS A 352 -21.18 -22.65 6.66
C CYS A 352 -22.58 -23.01 6.17
N THR A 353 -22.62 -23.79 5.08
CA THR A 353 -23.83 -24.42 4.56
C THR A 353 -23.63 -25.93 4.57
N ALA A 354 -24.35 -26.62 5.46
CA ALA A 354 -24.32 -28.07 5.53
C ALA A 354 -25.17 -28.71 4.42
N SER A 355 -24.84 -29.94 4.04
CA SER A 355 -25.70 -30.81 3.22
C SER A 355 -25.59 -32.28 3.64
N ILE A 356 -26.61 -33.07 3.33
CA ILE A 356 -26.66 -34.51 3.61
C ILE A 356 -26.80 -35.25 2.29
N ALA A 357 -25.95 -36.25 2.07
CA ALA A 357 -26.16 -37.31 1.10
C ALA A 357 -26.58 -38.61 1.82
N THR A 358 -27.50 -39.35 1.22
CA THR A 358 -27.89 -40.70 1.65
C THR A 358 -27.70 -41.68 0.50
N ASP A 359 -27.38 -42.94 0.80
CA ASP A 359 -27.34 -44.00 -0.20
C ASP A 359 -28.73 -44.50 -0.61
N ARG A 360 -29.73 -44.35 0.28
CA ARG A 360 -31.15 -44.70 0.07
C ARG A 360 -32.09 -43.73 0.79
N ASP A 361 -33.21 -43.39 0.16
CA ASP A 361 -34.32 -42.60 0.72
C ASP A 361 -35.53 -43.48 1.10
N GLN A 362 -35.61 -44.70 0.55
CA GLN A 362 -36.63 -45.71 0.88
C GLN A 362 -36.01 -47.05 1.29
N VAL A 363 -36.45 -47.57 2.44
CA VAL A 363 -35.99 -48.85 3.03
C VAL A 363 -37.11 -49.62 3.73
N GLU A 364 -36.88 -50.91 4.01
CA GLU A 364 -37.72 -51.70 4.93
C GLU A 364 -37.22 -51.57 6.38
N PRO A 365 -38.02 -51.94 7.40
CA PRO A 365 -37.55 -51.97 8.79
C PRO A 365 -36.26 -52.79 8.99
N GLU A 366 -35.43 -52.37 9.93
CA GLU A 366 -34.11 -52.94 10.27
C GLU A 366 -33.05 -52.90 9.14
N GLN A 367 -33.35 -52.30 7.98
CA GLN A 367 -32.33 -52.04 6.95
C GLN A 367 -31.54 -50.77 7.28
N PRO A 368 -30.19 -50.83 7.29
CA PRO A 368 -29.37 -49.66 7.55
C PRO A 368 -29.31 -48.72 6.33
N VAL A 369 -29.42 -47.43 6.60
CA VAL A 369 -29.15 -46.33 5.67
C VAL A 369 -27.78 -45.75 6.00
N ALA A 370 -27.00 -45.37 4.98
CA ALA A 370 -25.70 -44.72 5.13
C ALA A 370 -25.80 -43.22 4.80
N PHE A 371 -25.37 -42.39 5.74
CA PHE A 371 -25.40 -40.94 5.64
C PHE A 371 -23.98 -40.39 5.51
N THR A 372 -23.81 -39.40 4.64
CA THR A 372 -22.57 -38.63 4.48
C THR A 372 -22.91 -37.16 4.59
N GLY A 373 -22.30 -36.48 5.54
CA GLY A 373 -22.39 -35.04 5.73
C GLY A 373 -21.35 -34.32 4.89
N SER A 374 -21.64 -33.07 4.55
CA SER A 374 -20.66 -32.12 4.04
C SER A 374 -21.02 -30.71 4.48
N ALA A 375 -20.06 -29.80 4.48
CA ALA A 375 -20.26 -28.40 4.82
C ALA A 375 -19.34 -27.55 3.95
N GLU A 376 -19.93 -26.60 3.21
CA GLU A 376 -19.19 -25.54 2.52
C GLU A 376 -18.96 -24.40 3.53
N VAL A 377 -17.71 -23.97 3.72
CA VAL A 377 -17.30 -22.98 4.73
C VAL A 377 -16.83 -21.70 4.04
N ASP A 378 -17.27 -20.55 4.57
CA ASP A 378 -16.84 -19.20 4.19
C ASP A 378 -16.12 -18.56 5.40
N GLY A 379 -14.89 -18.07 5.17
CA GLY A 379 -13.92 -17.69 6.22
C GLY A 379 -12.74 -18.68 6.34
N ASP A 380 -11.74 -18.37 7.19
CA ASP A 380 -10.56 -19.23 7.42
C ASP A 380 -10.77 -20.23 8.58
N CYS A 381 -11.92 -20.90 8.56
CA CYS A 381 -12.35 -21.85 9.59
C CYS A 381 -12.39 -23.30 9.07
N SER A 382 -12.35 -24.25 10.01
CA SER A 382 -12.43 -25.68 9.73
C SER A 382 -13.54 -26.39 10.52
N VAL A 383 -14.13 -27.44 9.93
CA VAL A 383 -15.17 -28.23 10.62
C VAL A 383 -14.52 -29.11 11.69
N THR A 384 -14.90 -28.88 12.95
CA THR A 384 -14.39 -29.59 14.13
C THR A 384 -15.32 -30.70 14.62
N GLY A 385 -16.60 -30.65 14.29
CA GLY A 385 -17.60 -31.59 14.77
C GLY A 385 -18.76 -31.83 13.81
N TRP A 386 -19.32 -33.03 13.89
CA TRP A 386 -20.52 -33.46 13.15
C TRP A 386 -21.43 -34.22 14.12
N ALA A 387 -22.69 -33.81 14.22
CA ALA A 387 -23.70 -34.45 15.05
C ALA A 387 -24.95 -34.77 14.22
N TRP A 388 -25.46 -35.99 14.38
CA TRP A 388 -26.65 -36.50 13.71
C TRP A 388 -27.78 -36.75 14.70
N ASP A 389 -29.00 -36.39 14.31
CA ASP A 389 -30.26 -36.84 14.92
C ASP A 389 -31.04 -37.56 13.81
N PHE A 390 -31.39 -38.83 14.01
CA PHE A 390 -32.07 -39.63 12.99
C PHE A 390 -33.60 -39.47 13.01
N GLY A 391 -34.15 -38.64 13.90
CA GLY A 391 -35.59 -38.35 13.96
C GLY A 391 -36.44 -39.41 14.67
N ASP A 392 -35.83 -40.52 15.11
CA ASP A 392 -36.44 -41.54 15.98
C ASP A 392 -35.95 -41.49 17.44
N GLY A 393 -35.07 -40.53 17.75
CA GLY A 393 -34.41 -40.37 19.04
C GLY A 393 -33.03 -41.02 19.15
N ALA A 394 -32.56 -41.72 18.11
CA ALA A 394 -31.16 -42.11 17.99
C ALA A 394 -30.30 -40.95 17.46
N THR A 395 -29.03 -40.94 17.85
CA THR A 395 -28.04 -39.94 17.44
C THR A 395 -26.75 -40.58 16.94
N GLY A 396 -25.95 -39.82 16.20
CA GLY A 396 -24.65 -40.23 15.67
C GLY A 396 -23.63 -39.10 15.66
N GLU A 397 -22.36 -39.43 15.43
CA GLU A 397 -21.24 -38.48 15.37
C GLU A 397 -20.33 -38.81 14.16
N GLY A 398 -19.61 -37.79 13.67
CA GLY A 398 -18.65 -37.92 12.56
C GLY A 398 -19.24 -37.61 11.18
N GLU A 399 -18.36 -37.36 10.20
CA GLU A 399 -18.73 -36.94 8.84
C GLU A 399 -19.60 -37.99 8.11
N THR A 400 -19.47 -39.26 8.48
CA THR A 400 -20.30 -40.36 7.98
C THR A 400 -20.93 -41.10 9.14
N ALA A 401 -22.19 -41.52 8.97
CA ALA A 401 -22.94 -42.26 9.96
C ALA A 401 -23.84 -43.32 9.29
N SER A 402 -24.36 -44.26 10.06
CA SER A 402 -25.34 -45.22 9.57
C SER A 402 -26.33 -45.58 10.66
N HIS A 403 -27.61 -45.71 10.28
CA HIS A 403 -28.71 -45.99 11.20
C HIS A 403 -29.76 -46.88 10.54
N ALA A 404 -30.47 -47.68 11.34
CA ALA A 404 -31.53 -48.57 10.89
C ALA A 404 -32.78 -48.36 11.75
N TYR A 405 -33.94 -48.24 11.09
CA TYR A 405 -35.20 -47.90 11.74
C TYR A 405 -36.04 -49.16 12.00
N ALA A 406 -36.48 -49.35 13.24
CA ALA A 406 -37.22 -50.56 13.65
C ALA A 406 -38.70 -50.58 13.23
N ALA A 407 -39.27 -49.43 12.82
CA ALA A 407 -40.68 -49.28 12.49
C ALA A 407 -40.88 -48.56 11.16
N ALA A 408 -42.03 -48.79 10.52
CA ALA A 408 -42.43 -48.04 9.34
C ALA A 408 -42.86 -46.61 9.71
N GLY A 409 -42.49 -45.64 8.87
CA GLY A 409 -42.70 -44.21 9.11
C GLY A 409 -41.79 -43.36 8.21
N THR A 410 -41.96 -42.04 8.27
CA THR A 410 -41.02 -41.09 7.66
C THR A 410 -40.25 -40.39 8.78
N TYR A 411 -38.93 -40.40 8.67
CA TYR A 411 -38.00 -39.90 9.67
C TYR A 411 -37.18 -38.76 9.09
N THR A 412 -37.27 -37.58 9.70
CA THR A 412 -36.49 -36.41 9.29
C THR A 412 -35.13 -36.43 9.99
N VAL A 413 -34.10 -36.80 9.23
CA VAL A 413 -32.71 -36.82 9.67
C VAL A 413 -32.15 -35.41 9.66
N THR A 414 -31.51 -35.02 10.75
CA THR A 414 -30.82 -33.74 10.93
C THR A 414 -29.31 -33.96 11.07
N LEU A 415 -28.53 -33.13 10.38
CA LEU A 415 -27.09 -32.98 10.55
C LEU A 415 -26.78 -31.59 11.07
N VAL A 416 -25.94 -31.48 12.09
CA VAL A 416 -25.29 -30.24 12.53
C VAL A 416 -23.79 -30.38 12.35
N ALA A 417 -23.18 -29.46 11.60
CA ALA A 417 -21.74 -29.28 11.51
C ALA A 417 -21.32 -28.10 12.41
N THR A 418 -20.20 -28.25 13.11
CA THR A 418 -19.63 -27.23 14.01
C THR A 418 -18.23 -26.84 13.54
N LEU A 419 -17.96 -25.54 13.48
CA LEU A 419 -16.67 -24.96 13.10
C LEU A 419 -15.75 -24.77 14.32
N ASP A 420 -14.50 -24.39 14.12
CA ASP A 420 -13.50 -24.08 15.16
C ASP A 420 -13.72 -22.75 15.89
N ASP A 421 -14.36 -21.77 15.23
CA ASP A 421 -14.87 -20.54 15.86
C ASP A 421 -16.12 -20.79 16.77
N GLY A 422 -16.71 -21.99 16.66
CA GLY A 422 -17.92 -22.39 17.39
C GLY A 422 -19.24 -22.10 16.66
N ASN A 423 -19.21 -21.52 15.45
CA ASN A 423 -20.40 -21.39 14.61
C ASN A 423 -20.89 -22.76 14.11
N THR A 424 -22.17 -22.85 13.78
CA THR A 424 -22.81 -24.11 13.36
C THR A 424 -23.73 -23.93 12.17
N CYS A 425 -23.78 -24.92 11.28
CA CYS A 425 -24.76 -25.00 10.20
C CYS A 425 -25.50 -26.35 10.21
N GLN A 426 -26.74 -26.34 9.74
CA GLN A 426 -27.64 -27.48 9.81
C GLN A 426 -28.21 -27.85 8.44
N ALA A 427 -28.38 -29.14 8.20
CA ALA A 427 -29.11 -29.69 7.05
C ALA A 427 -30.11 -30.75 7.51
N THR A 428 -31.14 -31.00 6.67
CA THR A 428 -32.17 -32.01 6.94
C THR A 428 -32.52 -32.80 5.69
N THR A 429 -32.80 -34.10 5.83
CA THR A 429 -33.34 -34.95 4.76
C THR A 429 -34.31 -35.98 5.33
N ASP A 430 -35.29 -36.43 4.56
CA ASP A 430 -36.25 -37.45 5.01
C ASP A 430 -35.85 -38.85 4.53
N VAL A 431 -36.05 -39.85 5.40
CA VAL A 431 -35.99 -41.28 5.07
C VAL A 431 -37.37 -41.89 5.28
N THR A 432 -37.88 -42.63 4.30
CA THR A 432 -39.17 -43.32 4.39
C THR A 432 -38.99 -44.83 4.54
N VAL A 433 -39.44 -45.35 5.68
CA VAL A 433 -39.37 -46.76 6.03
C VAL A 433 -40.75 -47.37 5.77
N THR A 434 -40.83 -48.31 4.84
CA THR A 434 -42.09 -48.94 4.42
C THR A 434 -42.14 -50.36 4.93
N ALA A 435 -43.19 -50.71 5.70
CA ALA A 435 -43.41 -52.10 6.09
C ALA A 435 -43.68 -52.96 4.84
N PRO A 436 -43.17 -54.20 4.76
CA PRO A 436 -43.58 -55.13 3.72
C PRO A 436 -45.10 -55.38 3.82
N PRO A 437 -45.79 -55.58 2.69
CA PRO A 437 -47.23 -55.87 2.70
C PRO A 437 -47.52 -57.13 3.52
N GLU A 438 -48.62 -57.10 4.29
CA GLU A 438 -49.04 -58.23 5.12
C GLU A 438 -49.41 -59.43 4.21
N PRO A 439 -48.88 -60.64 4.48
CA PRO A 439 -49.13 -61.79 3.62
C PRO A 439 -50.60 -62.19 3.64
N CYS A 440 -51.19 -62.34 2.46
CA CYS A 440 -52.58 -62.78 2.32
C CYS A 440 -52.78 -64.14 3.00
N SER A 441 -53.87 -64.27 3.75
CA SER A 441 -54.38 -65.57 4.14
C SER A 441 -55.90 -65.57 4.13
N CYS A 442 -56.52 -66.72 3.90
CA CYS A 442 -57.96 -66.85 4.00
C CYS A 442 -58.38 -68.13 4.73
N SER A 443 -59.59 -68.11 5.26
CA SER A 443 -60.32 -69.29 5.68
C SER A 443 -61.64 -69.36 4.92
N ALA A 444 -62.08 -70.56 4.57
CA ALA A 444 -63.33 -70.77 3.83
C ALA A 444 -64.35 -71.51 4.71
N SER A 445 -65.63 -71.27 4.47
CA SER A 445 -66.76 -71.99 5.07
C SER A 445 -67.80 -72.34 4.02
N ILE A 446 -68.55 -73.42 4.25
CA ILE A 446 -69.65 -73.87 3.39
C ILE A 446 -70.93 -73.89 4.21
N THR A 447 -71.95 -73.16 3.74
CA THR A 447 -73.32 -73.24 4.26
C THR A 447 -74.19 -73.99 3.24
N THR A 448 -74.96 -74.98 3.71
CA THR A 448 -75.76 -75.87 2.84
C THR A 448 -77.25 -75.78 3.14
N SER A 449 -78.08 -75.73 2.10
CA SER A 449 -79.55 -75.76 2.21
C SER A 449 -80.14 -76.64 1.11
N GLY A 450 -80.45 -77.90 1.44
CA GLY A 450 -80.83 -78.90 0.44
C GLY A 450 -79.70 -79.11 -0.56
N ASN A 451 -80.00 -78.93 -1.84
CA ASN A 451 -79.07 -79.10 -2.96
C ASN A 451 -78.27 -77.81 -3.27
N SER A 452 -78.42 -76.77 -2.47
CA SER A 452 -77.71 -75.49 -2.61
C SER A 452 -76.53 -75.38 -1.65
N PHE A 453 -75.40 -74.91 -2.17
CA PHE A 453 -74.14 -74.68 -1.44
C PHE A 453 -73.74 -73.20 -1.60
N HIS A 454 -73.49 -72.54 -0.47
CA HIS A 454 -72.99 -71.17 -0.40
C HIS A 454 -71.57 -71.19 0.18
N GLY A 455 -70.63 -70.53 -0.49
CA GLY A 455 -69.26 -70.33 -0.04
C GLY A 455 -69.09 -68.99 0.66
N GLU A 456 -68.43 -69.00 1.80
CA GLU A 456 -67.94 -67.82 2.50
C GLU A 456 -66.41 -67.87 2.59
N ALA A 457 -65.78 -66.69 2.63
CA ALA A 457 -64.35 -66.53 2.81
C ALA A 457 -64.07 -65.36 3.75
N ASP A 458 -63.28 -65.60 4.78
CA ASP A 458 -62.69 -64.56 5.63
C ASP A 458 -61.23 -64.36 5.19
N ILE A 459 -60.81 -63.11 5.02
CA ILE A 459 -59.54 -62.73 4.38
C ILE A 459 -58.76 -61.83 5.33
N GLN A 460 -57.47 -62.11 5.49
CA GLN A 460 -56.51 -61.29 6.22
C GLN A 460 -55.44 -60.80 5.23
N GLY A 461 -54.99 -59.55 5.39
CA GLY A 461 -54.17 -58.83 4.40
C GLY A 461 -54.98 -58.02 3.38
N ASP A 462 -54.30 -57.24 2.54
CA ASP A 462 -54.91 -56.38 1.50
C ASP A 462 -55.11 -57.15 0.18
N CYS A 463 -56.04 -58.12 0.20
CA CYS A 463 -56.17 -59.14 -0.84
C CYS A 463 -57.65 -59.43 -1.16
N SER A 464 -57.94 -59.90 -2.37
CA SER A 464 -59.32 -60.08 -2.87
C SER A 464 -59.57 -61.46 -3.47
N VAL A 465 -60.81 -61.97 -3.35
CA VAL A 465 -61.19 -63.27 -3.94
C VAL A 465 -61.33 -63.14 -5.45
N THR A 466 -60.56 -63.96 -6.18
CA THR A 466 -60.61 -64.06 -7.64
C THR A 466 -61.34 -65.30 -8.15
N GLY A 467 -61.49 -66.34 -7.32
CA GLY A 467 -62.07 -67.61 -7.73
C GLY A 467 -62.80 -68.38 -6.64
N TRP A 468 -63.90 -69.04 -7.03
CA TRP A 468 -64.64 -70.02 -6.23
C TRP A 468 -64.80 -71.29 -7.08
N SER A 469 -64.29 -72.42 -6.60
CA SER A 469 -64.30 -73.71 -7.30
C SER A 469 -64.82 -74.81 -6.37
N TRP A 470 -65.72 -75.64 -6.88
CA TRP A 470 -66.37 -76.72 -6.12
C TRP A 470 -66.06 -78.08 -6.75
N ASP A 471 -65.72 -79.06 -5.91
CA ASP A 471 -65.77 -80.49 -6.23
C ASP A 471 -66.90 -81.09 -5.39
N PHE A 472 -67.90 -81.69 -6.04
CA PHE A 472 -69.06 -82.26 -5.35
C PHE A 472 -68.82 -83.70 -4.86
N GLY A 473 -67.65 -84.29 -5.13
CA GLY A 473 -67.29 -85.63 -4.67
C GLY A 473 -67.95 -86.78 -5.45
N ASP A 474 -68.74 -86.49 -6.48
CA ASP A 474 -69.32 -87.45 -7.43
C ASP A 474 -68.61 -87.46 -8.80
N GLY A 475 -67.54 -86.67 -8.93
CA GLY A 475 -66.80 -86.47 -10.19
C GLY A 475 -67.26 -85.27 -11.02
N THR A 476 -68.23 -84.50 -10.54
CA THR A 476 -68.65 -83.22 -11.13
C THR A 476 -68.09 -82.02 -10.35
N THR A 477 -68.01 -80.86 -11.01
CA THR A 477 -67.48 -79.62 -10.43
C THR A 477 -68.39 -78.43 -10.69
N GLY A 478 -68.25 -77.39 -9.87
CA GLY A 478 -69.00 -76.13 -9.98
C GLY A 478 -68.09 -74.90 -9.83
N SER A 479 -68.60 -73.73 -10.17
CA SER A 479 -67.89 -72.45 -10.01
C SER A 479 -68.85 -71.31 -9.66
N GLY A 480 -68.35 -70.34 -8.90
CA GLY A 480 -69.15 -69.25 -8.31
C GLY A 480 -69.36 -69.42 -6.81
N GLN A 481 -69.72 -68.34 -6.12
CA GLN A 481 -69.90 -68.32 -4.67
C GLN A 481 -71.14 -69.12 -4.24
N ASP A 482 -72.21 -69.02 -5.01
CA ASP A 482 -73.45 -69.80 -4.85
C ASP A 482 -73.55 -70.83 -5.97
N VAL A 483 -73.74 -72.10 -5.61
CA VAL A 483 -73.94 -73.20 -6.57
C VAL A 483 -75.05 -74.14 -6.12
N THR A 484 -75.67 -74.83 -7.08
CA THR A 484 -76.66 -75.88 -6.83
C THR A 484 -76.22 -77.16 -7.55
N HIS A 485 -76.32 -78.31 -6.89
CA HIS A 485 -75.93 -79.59 -7.48
C HIS A 485 -76.91 -80.72 -7.13
N ASP A 486 -77.33 -81.46 -8.15
CA ASP A 486 -78.28 -82.57 -8.06
C ASP A 486 -77.55 -83.91 -8.23
N TYR A 487 -77.46 -84.69 -7.16
CA TYR A 487 -76.83 -86.01 -7.18
C TYR A 487 -77.72 -87.07 -7.82
N ALA A 488 -77.16 -87.90 -8.69
CA ALA A 488 -77.88 -88.94 -9.44
C ALA A 488 -78.08 -90.27 -8.68
N ALA A 489 -77.47 -90.44 -7.51
CA ALA A 489 -77.53 -91.66 -6.71
C ALA A 489 -77.57 -91.34 -5.20
N GLU A 490 -78.11 -92.26 -4.40
CA GLU A 490 -78.05 -92.17 -2.95
C GLU A 490 -76.61 -92.37 -2.47
N GLY A 491 -76.20 -91.62 -1.45
CA GLY A 491 -74.82 -91.68 -0.96
C GLY A 491 -74.46 -90.59 0.03
N THR A 492 -73.19 -90.60 0.42
CA THR A 492 -72.56 -89.52 1.19
C THR A 492 -71.41 -88.99 0.36
N TYR A 493 -71.49 -87.73 -0.03
CA TYR A 493 -70.55 -87.06 -0.91
C TYR A 493 -69.78 -86.00 -0.14
N THR A 494 -68.45 -86.00 -0.28
CA THR A 494 -67.60 -84.96 0.33
C THR A 494 -67.49 -83.80 -0.63
N VAL A 495 -68.17 -82.70 -0.31
CA VAL A 495 -68.13 -81.47 -1.10
C VAL A 495 -66.95 -80.63 -0.63
N THR A 496 -66.09 -80.23 -1.55
CA THR A 496 -64.91 -79.41 -1.31
C THR A 496 -65.05 -78.07 -2.02
N LEU A 497 -65.02 -76.98 -1.26
CA LEU A 497 -64.85 -75.62 -1.77
C LEU A 497 -63.36 -75.29 -1.78
N THR A 498 -62.88 -74.70 -2.87
CA THR A 498 -61.59 -74.01 -2.96
C THR A 498 -61.85 -72.54 -3.32
N VAL A 499 -61.35 -71.64 -2.49
CA VAL A 499 -61.33 -70.19 -2.74
C VAL A 499 -59.92 -69.80 -3.17
N THR A 500 -59.81 -68.93 -4.16
CA THR A 500 -58.54 -68.41 -4.69
C THR A 500 -58.49 -66.89 -4.54
N LEU A 501 -57.37 -66.37 -4.03
CA LEU A 501 -57.10 -64.93 -3.91
C LEU A 501 -56.34 -64.39 -5.14
N ASP A 502 -56.18 -63.08 -5.22
CA ASP A 502 -55.44 -62.37 -6.28
C ASP A 502 -53.93 -62.56 -6.24
N ASP A 503 -53.35 -62.80 -5.07
CA ASP A 503 -51.94 -63.22 -4.93
C ASP A 503 -51.68 -64.70 -5.29
N GLY A 504 -52.75 -65.47 -5.53
CA GLY A 504 -52.72 -66.89 -5.85
C GLY A 504 -52.77 -67.84 -4.65
N ASN A 505 -52.85 -67.33 -3.41
CA ASN A 505 -53.11 -68.17 -2.25
C ASN A 505 -54.52 -68.79 -2.32
N THR A 506 -54.68 -69.95 -1.67
CA THR A 506 -55.95 -70.68 -1.64
C THR A 506 -56.28 -71.16 -0.24
N CYS A 507 -57.57 -71.18 0.06
CA CYS A 507 -58.12 -71.81 1.25
C CYS A 507 -59.26 -72.76 0.87
N GLN A 508 -59.45 -73.82 1.66
CA GLN A 508 -60.41 -74.87 1.39
C GLN A 508 -61.34 -75.13 2.57
N ALA A 509 -62.56 -75.53 2.25
CA ALA A 509 -63.55 -76.01 3.20
C ALA A 509 -64.15 -77.32 2.69
N THR A 510 -64.58 -78.19 3.60
CA THR A 510 -65.27 -79.44 3.24
C THR A 510 -66.53 -79.62 4.07
N THR A 511 -67.54 -80.23 3.45
CA THR A 511 -68.79 -80.65 4.11
C THR A 511 -69.29 -81.97 3.52
N GLN A 512 -70.26 -82.61 4.18
CA GLN A 512 -70.88 -83.86 3.71
C GLN A 512 -72.29 -83.60 3.21
N ALA A 513 -72.55 -83.91 1.94
CA ALA A 513 -73.89 -83.98 1.38
C ALA A 513 -74.44 -85.41 1.52
N PHE A 514 -75.61 -85.55 2.15
CA PHE A 514 -76.30 -86.84 2.33
C PHE A 514 -77.51 -86.91 1.40
N VAL A 515 -77.53 -87.90 0.51
CA VAL A 515 -78.53 -88.04 -0.55
C VAL A 515 -79.34 -89.32 -0.33
N VAL A 516 -80.66 -89.17 -0.24
CA VAL A 516 -81.68 -90.23 -0.09
C VAL A 516 -82.89 -89.82 -0.92
N PHE A 517 -83.52 -90.76 -1.64
CA PHE A 517 -84.66 -90.47 -2.55
C PHE A 517 -86.04 -90.79 -1.97
#